data_AF-A0A932GNY5-F1
#
_entry.id   AF-A0A932GNY5-F1
#
_cell.length_a   1.000
_cell.length_b   1.000
_cell.length_c   1.000
_cell.angle_alpha   90.00
_cell.angle_beta   90.00
_cell.angle_gamma   90.00
#
_symmetry.space_group_name_H-M   'P 1'
#
loop_
_entity.id
_entity.type
_entity.pdbx_description
1 polymer ?
#
loop_
_entity_poly.entity_id
_entity_poly.type
_entity_poly.pdbx_seq_one_letter_code
_entity_poly.pdbx_strand_id
1 'polypeptide(L)' 'MKQSKFSPGWDEERVRRVLEHYESQTDEEAVAEDEAAYEATTHTVMEVPVDLVPAVRELIAKKKAG' A
#
# COMPACT_ATOMS: atom_id res chain seq x y z
N MET A 1 27.14 -8.88 16.62
CA MET A 1 26.03 -7.91 16.58
C MET A 1 24.73 -8.70 16.64
N LYS A 2 23.84 -8.44 17.61
CA LYS A 2 22.52 -9.10 17.61
C LYS A 2 21.79 -8.61 16.37
N GLN A 3 21.47 -9.51 15.45
CA GLN A 3 20.59 -9.17 14.34
C GLN A 3 19.24 -8.76 14.94
N SER A 4 18.81 -7.54 14.64
CA SER A 4 17.44 -7.12 14.94
C SER A 4 16.49 -8.11 14.26
N LYS A 5 15.46 -8.57 14.96
CA LYS A 5 14.37 -9.34 14.34
C LYS A 5 13.58 -8.51 13.33
N PHE A 6 13.76 -7.18 13.37
CA PHE A 6 13.01 -6.24 12.57
C PHE A 6 13.87 -5.66 11.45
N SER A 7 13.24 -5.47 10.29
CA SER A 7 13.84 -4.79 9.14
C SER A 7 14.21 -3.34 9.48
N PRO A 8 15.13 -2.70 8.72
CA PRO A 8 15.45 -1.29 8.90
C PRO A 8 14.18 -0.41 8.87
N GLY A 9 14.03 0.50 9.84
CA GLY A 9 12.85 1.35 9.98
C GLY A 9 11.66 0.72 10.70
N TRP A 10 11.81 -0.53 11.16
CA TRP A 10 10.86 -1.23 12.03
C TRP A 10 11.47 -1.44 13.41
N ASP A 11 10.83 -0.88 14.42
CA ASP A 11 11.09 -1.16 15.83
C ASP A 11 9.88 -1.87 16.46
N GLU A 12 10.06 -2.35 17.68
CA GLU A 12 9.04 -3.10 18.40
C GLU A 12 7.79 -2.25 18.68
N GLU A 13 7.96 -0.96 18.91
CA GLU A 13 6.86 -0.02 19.18
C GLU A 13 5.98 0.18 17.94
N ARG A 14 6.60 0.34 16.76
CA ARG A 14 5.91 0.41 15.47
C ARG A 14 5.18 -0.89 15.17
N VAL A 15 5.80 -2.04 15.41
CA VAL A 15 5.14 -3.34 15.21
C VAL A 15 3.93 -3.48 16.13
N ARG A 16 4.06 -3.12 17.41
CA ARG A 16 2.96 -3.21 18.38
C ARG A 16 1.78 -2.32 18.00
N ARG A 17 2.02 -1.06 17.59
CA ARG A 17 0.95 -0.17 17.13
C ARG A 17 0.21 -0.71 15.91
N VAL A 18 0.93 -1.33 14.97
CA VAL A 18 0.30 -1.93 13.79
C VAL A 18 -0.55 -3.13 14.18
N LEU A 19 -0.06 -3.99 15.09
CA LEU A 19 -0.83 -5.14 15.59
C LEU A 19 -2.10 -4.69 16.34
N GLU A 20 -1.99 -3.74 17.27
CA GLU A 20 -3.15 -3.21 18.00
C GLU A 20 -4.19 -2.59 17.07
N HIS A 21 -3.75 -1.92 16.00
CA HIS A 21 -4.63 -1.33 15.00
C HIS A 21 -5.42 -2.40 14.22
N TYR A 22 -4.76 -3.43 13.71
CA TYR A 22 -5.44 -4.51 12.98
C TYR A 22 -6.26 -5.44 13.89
N GLU A 23 -5.85 -5.63 15.16
CA GLU A 23 -6.62 -6.43 16.12
C GLU A 23 -7.92 -5.74 16.57
N SER A 24 -7.97 -4.41 16.50
CA SER A 24 -9.16 -3.62 16.82
C SER A 24 -9.97 -3.18 15.60
N GLN A 25 -9.46 -3.42 14.39
CA GLN A 25 -10.15 -3.12 13.15
C GLN A 25 -11.38 -4.02 12.99
N THR A 26 -12.52 -3.42 12.68
CA THR A 26 -13.75 -4.15 12.36
C THR A 26 -13.71 -4.65 10.91
N ASP A 27 -14.47 -5.71 10.61
CA ASP A 27 -14.57 -6.23 9.23
C ASP A 27 -15.02 -5.15 8.23
N GLU A 28 -15.89 -4.23 8.66
CA GLU A 28 -16.35 -3.10 7.86
C GLU A 28 -15.24 -2.07 7.59
N GLU A 29 -14.35 -1.80 8.56
CA GLU A 29 -13.21 -0.91 8.40
C GLU A 29 -12.11 -1.52 7.53
N ALA A 30 -11.87 -2.83 7.63
CA ALA A 30 -10.95 -3.55 6.75
C ALA A 30 -11.41 -3.50 5.28
N VAL A 31 -12.71 -3.69 5.05
CA VAL A 31 -13.32 -3.55 3.72
C VAL A 31 -13.24 -2.11 3.22
N ALA A 32 -13.50 -1.12 4.09
CA ALA A 32 -13.41 0.29 3.72
C ALA A 32 -11.98 0.73 3.38
N GLU A 33 -10.95 0.17 4.02
CA GLU A 33 -9.55 0.42 3.63
C GLU A 33 -9.21 -0.17 2.26
N ASP A 34 -9.72 -1.36 1.96
CA ASP A 34 -9.58 -1.98 0.63
C ASP A 34 -10.37 -1.23 -0.46
N GLU A 35 -11.52 -0.63 -0.10
CA GLU A 35 -12.38 0.16 -1.00
C GLU A 35 -11.94 1.63 -1.15
N ALA A 36 -11.24 2.22 -0.17
CA ALA A 36 -10.77 3.60 -0.22
C ALA A 36 -9.75 3.85 -1.35
N ALA A 37 -9.05 2.81 -1.81
CA ALA A 37 -8.22 2.87 -3.01
C ALA A 37 -9.05 3.16 -4.29
N TYR A 38 -10.34 2.81 -4.30
CA TYR A 38 -11.27 3.05 -5.41
C TYR A 38 -11.99 4.39 -5.31
N GLU A 39 -12.17 4.96 -4.11
CA GLU A 39 -12.82 6.27 -3.92
C GLU A 39 -11.89 7.48 -4.07
N ALA A 40 -10.57 7.26 -4.11
CA ALA A 40 -9.62 8.34 -4.29
C ALA A 40 -9.74 9.00 -5.68
N THR A 41 -10.31 10.21 -5.75
CA THR A 41 -10.42 11.05 -6.97
C THR A 41 -9.10 11.37 -7.67
N THR A 42 -7.97 10.97 -7.07
CA THR A 42 -6.62 11.13 -7.61
C THR A 42 -6.22 10.01 -8.57
N HIS A 43 -6.92 8.88 -8.56
CA HIS A 43 -6.59 7.71 -9.37
C HIS A 43 -7.87 7.12 -10.00
N THR A 44 -7.70 6.39 -11.09
CA THR A 44 -8.79 5.73 -11.81
C THR A 44 -8.38 4.30 -12.09
N VAL A 45 -9.32 3.37 -11.92
CA VAL A 45 -9.10 1.95 -12.24
C VAL A 45 -9.45 1.70 -13.69
N MET A 46 -8.53 1.08 -14.42
CA MET A 46 -8.71 0.71 -15.82
C MET A 46 -8.13 -0.68 -16.07
N GLU A 47 -8.79 -1.46 -16.92
CA GLU A 47 -8.26 -2.74 -17.37
C GLU A 47 -7.06 -2.50 -18.30
N VAL A 48 -5.96 -3.21 -18.04
CA VAL A 48 -4.75 -3.16 -18.85
C VAL A 48 -4.31 -4.58 -19.16
N PRO A 49 -4.22 -4.98 -20.44
CA PRO A 49 -3.62 -6.25 -20.84
C PRO A 49 -2.23 -6.43 -20.22
N VAL A 50 -1.93 -7.64 -19.76
CA VAL A 50 -0.71 -7.95 -18.97
C VAL A 50 0.57 -7.55 -19.70
N ASP A 51 0.60 -7.75 -21.02
CA ASP A 51 1.71 -7.40 -21.90
C ASP A 51 1.95 -5.88 -22.01
N LEU A 52 0.94 -5.06 -21.71
CA LEU A 52 1.03 -3.60 -21.74
C LEU A 52 1.38 -2.97 -20.38
N VAL A 53 1.34 -3.74 -19.29
CA VAL A 53 1.63 -3.24 -17.93
C VAL A 53 3.00 -2.54 -17.83
N PRO A 54 4.11 -3.05 -18.41
CA PRO A 54 5.40 -2.37 -18.34
C PRO A 54 5.37 -0.97 -18.97
N ALA A 55 4.70 -0.80 -20.11
CA ALA A 55 4.61 0.47 -20.82
C ALA A 55 3.78 1.51 -20.05
N VAL A 56 2.66 1.09 -19.45
CA VAL A 56 1.84 1.96 -18.59
C VAL A 56 2.62 2.41 -17.36
N ARG A 57 3.39 1.52 -16.72
CA ARG A 57 4.24 1.86 -15.57
C ARG A 57 5.29 2.90 -15.93
N GLU A 58 5.94 2.78 -17.09
CA GLU A 58 6.93 3.75 -17.55
C GLU A 58 6.31 5.13 -17.79
N LEU A 59 5.13 5.17 -18.41
CA LEU A 59 4.39 6.42 -18.66
C LEU A 59 4.09 7.17 -17.36
N ILE A 60 3.59 6.45 -16.33
CA ILE A 60 3.28 7.03 -15.02
C ILE A 60 4.55 7.55 -14.34
N ALA A 61 5.65 6.79 -14.42
CA ALA A 61 6.93 7.19 -13.82
C ALA A 61 7.46 8.50 -14.44
N LYS A 62 7.41 8.62 -15.78
CA LYS A 62 7.79 9.85 -16.49
C LYS A 62 6.97 11.06 -16.05
N LYS A 63 5.66 10.86 -15.84
CA LYS A 63 4.75 11.94 -15.41
C LYS A 63 5.00 12.40 -13.97
N LYS A 64 5.47 11.52 -13.08
CA LYS A 64 5.81 11.85 -11.68
C LYS A 64 7.15 12.56 -11.52
N ALA A 65 8.06 12.40 -12.49
CA ALA A 65 9.40 12.95 -12.44
C ALA A 65 9.50 14.40 -12.99
N GLY A 66 8.45 14.91 -13.63
CA GLY A 66 8.36 16.29 -14.13
C GLY A 66 7.33 17.10 -13.38
#